data_AF-A0A3G8GXI5-F1
#
_entry.id   AF-A0A3G8GXI5-F1
#
_cell.length_a   1.000
_cell.length_b   1.000
_cell.length_c   1.000
_cell.angle_alpha   90.00
_cell.angle_beta   90.00
_cell.angle_gamma   90.00
#
_symmetry.space_group_name_H-M   'P 1'
#
loop_
_entity.id
_entity.type
_entity.pdbx_description
1 polymer ?
#
loop_
_entity_poly.entity_id
_entity_poly.type
_entity_poly.pdbx_seq_one_letter_code
_entity_poly.pdbx_strand_id
1 'polypeptide(L)'
;MMRFLNAPAAVAALVMVAGCASTQPSPDAASRQFAGKSYVLLGEVHDNADGQQQRLQALTRAVAAGWRPAIAMEQFDRERQPDIDRARRERPRDADYLIAQAAGGKSGWDWTLYRPVVALALQYDLPLLAANLSRADASRIVRGGMGDVFARNQQTALGLDRALPADIAAAQTAALDAGHCGHFPKAMLPGMLDAQAARDAVMAQTLRPYANRGAVLIAGNGHVRRDIGVPRWLPDAGNGVLSIGYLEPDSPATGFDTVVRVPAKQREDPCKDAVMGKPMAR
;
A
#
# COMPACT_ATOMS: atom_id res chain seq x y z
N MET A 1 -70.41 19.48 45.33
CA MET A 1 -69.03 18.95 45.35
C MET A 1 -68.77 18.23 44.04
N MET A 2 -68.08 18.85 43.08
CA MET A 2 -67.50 18.16 41.92
C MET A 2 -66.26 18.95 41.50
N ARG A 3 -65.09 18.42 41.86
CA ARG A 3 -63.77 18.90 41.45
C ARG A 3 -63.44 18.25 40.12
N PHE A 4 -63.27 19.04 39.06
CA PHE A 4 -62.64 18.59 37.82
C PHE A 4 -61.12 18.72 37.97
N LEU A 5 -60.41 17.60 37.79
CA LEU A 5 -58.95 17.52 37.81
C LEU A 5 -58.40 17.82 36.40
N ASN A 6 -57.50 18.79 36.31
CA ASN A 6 -56.69 19.06 35.12
C ASN A 6 -55.62 17.98 34.96
N ALA A 7 -55.51 17.38 33.77
CA ALA A 7 -54.39 16.54 33.37
C ALA A 7 -53.32 17.39 32.66
N PRO A 8 -52.01 17.26 32.97
CA PRO A 8 -50.96 17.97 32.25
C PRO A 8 -50.57 17.21 30.98
N ALA A 9 -50.39 17.95 29.88
CA ALA A 9 -49.84 17.45 28.63
C ALA A 9 -48.32 17.20 28.78
N ALA A 10 -47.88 15.96 28.60
CA ALA A 10 -46.47 15.61 28.52
C ALA A 10 -45.98 15.82 27.08
N VAL A 11 -45.15 16.84 26.87
CA VAL A 11 -44.40 17.04 25.61
C VAL A 11 -43.19 16.12 25.64
N ALA A 12 -43.20 15.05 24.85
CA ALA A 12 -42.03 14.20 24.65
C ALA A 12 -41.04 14.90 23.71
N ALA A 13 -39.92 15.38 24.25
CA ALA A 13 -38.82 15.90 23.47
C ALA A 13 -38.05 14.73 22.82
N LEU A 14 -38.16 14.61 21.50
CA LEU A 14 -37.39 13.65 20.70
C LEU A 14 -35.94 14.16 20.59
N VAL A 15 -35.03 13.60 21.37
CA VAL A 15 -33.59 13.87 21.25
C VAL A 15 -33.07 13.08 20.04
N MET A 16 -32.86 13.77 18.92
CA MET A 16 -32.13 13.22 17.78
C MET A 16 -30.65 13.09 18.15
N VAL A 17 -30.21 11.88 18.45
CA VAL A 17 -28.79 11.56 18.60
C VAL A 17 -28.17 11.55 17.19
N ALA A 18 -27.61 12.68 16.77
CA ALA A 18 -26.75 12.75 15.60
C ALA A 18 -25.45 12.01 15.93
N GLY A 19 -25.39 10.71 15.61
CA GLY A 19 -24.15 9.95 15.65
C GLY A 19 -23.15 10.60 14.70
N CYS A 20 -21.98 10.98 15.22
CA CYS A 20 -20.85 11.43 14.42
C CYS A 20 -20.35 10.27 13.55
N ALA A 21 -21.04 9.99 12.43
CA ALA A 21 -20.45 9.19 11.37
C ALA A 21 -19.29 10.00 10.80
N SER A 22 -18.06 9.60 11.12
CA SER A 22 -16.87 10.15 10.47
C SER A 22 -17.01 9.91 8.97
N THR A 23 -17.31 10.97 8.23
CA THR A 23 -17.46 10.90 6.78
C THR A 23 -16.10 10.52 6.20
N GLN A 24 -16.04 9.35 5.55
CA GLN A 24 -14.83 8.88 4.92
C GLN A 24 -14.40 9.90 3.84
N PRO A 25 -13.10 10.21 3.70
CA PRO A 25 -12.64 11.11 2.66
C PRO A 25 -13.09 10.61 1.29
N SER A 26 -13.77 11.48 0.53
CA SER A 26 -14.11 11.15 -0.84
C SER A 26 -12.84 11.11 -1.71
N PRO A 27 -12.86 10.43 -2.87
CA PRO A 27 -11.73 10.47 -3.81
C PRO A 27 -11.33 11.89 -4.22
N ASP A 28 -12.30 12.81 -4.27
CA ASP A 28 -12.03 14.23 -4.51
C ASP A 28 -11.22 14.86 -3.37
N ALA A 29 -11.67 14.68 -2.12
CA ALA A 29 -10.98 15.19 -0.95
C ALA A 29 -9.57 14.61 -0.81
N ALA A 30 -9.39 13.31 -1.09
CA ALA A 30 -8.08 12.68 -1.11
C ALA A 30 -7.15 13.28 -2.18
N SER A 31 -7.65 13.46 -3.41
CA SER A 31 -6.86 13.97 -4.54
C SER A 31 -6.28 15.37 -4.29
N ARG A 32 -7.01 16.23 -3.56
CA ARG A 32 -6.57 17.59 -3.23
C ARG A 32 -5.34 17.62 -2.33
N GLN A 33 -5.07 16.54 -1.60
CA GLN A 33 -3.92 16.44 -0.72
C GLN A 33 -2.60 16.15 -1.48
N PHE A 34 -2.69 15.71 -2.74
CA PHE A 34 -1.52 15.28 -3.52
C PHE A 34 -0.66 16.46 -3.97
N ALA A 35 -1.29 17.64 -4.15
CA ALA A 35 -0.60 18.83 -4.61
C ALA A 35 0.54 19.22 -3.66
N GLY A 36 1.71 19.50 -4.23
CA GLY A 36 2.91 19.90 -3.47
C GLY A 36 3.63 18.75 -2.75
N LYS A 37 3.21 17.50 -2.93
CA LYS A 37 3.90 16.33 -2.39
C LYS A 37 4.92 15.79 -3.38
N SER A 38 6.13 15.51 -2.90
CA SER A 38 7.17 14.80 -3.64
C SER A 38 6.81 13.33 -3.82
N TYR A 39 6.18 12.74 -2.81
CA TYR A 39 5.82 11.32 -2.79
C TYR A 39 4.40 11.14 -2.25
N VAL A 40 3.54 10.47 -3.02
CA VAL A 40 2.18 10.09 -2.63
C VAL A 40 2.09 8.56 -2.64
N LEU A 41 1.97 7.97 -1.46
CA LEU A 41 1.94 6.52 -1.28
C LEU A 41 0.49 6.10 -1.01
N LEU A 42 -0.07 5.32 -1.92
CA LEU A 42 -1.46 4.91 -1.90
C LEU A 42 -1.53 3.40 -1.61
N GLY A 43 -1.91 3.10 -0.37
CA GLY A 43 -2.10 1.75 0.14
C GLY A 43 -3.23 1.00 -0.57
N GLU A 44 -3.29 -0.30 -0.35
CA GLU A 44 -4.41 -1.14 -0.76
C GLU A 44 -4.52 -2.42 0.07
N VAL A 45 -5.73 -2.98 0.05
CA VAL A 45 -5.97 -4.41 0.23
C VAL A 45 -6.08 -5.00 -1.18
N HIS A 46 -5.18 -5.94 -1.52
CA HIS A 46 -4.89 -6.30 -2.91
C HIS A 46 -6.08 -6.87 -3.71
N ASP A 47 -7.03 -7.51 -3.04
CA ASP A 47 -8.22 -8.11 -3.65
C ASP A 47 -9.52 -7.30 -3.41
N ASN A 48 -9.40 -6.07 -2.88
CA ASN A 48 -10.53 -5.20 -2.61
C ASN A 48 -10.75 -4.19 -3.75
N ALA A 49 -11.66 -4.55 -4.67
CA ALA A 49 -11.98 -3.75 -5.84
C ALA A 49 -12.52 -2.35 -5.50
N ASP A 50 -13.34 -2.21 -4.45
CA ASP A 50 -13.92 -0.92 -4.03
C ASP A 50 -12.81 0.05 -3.61
N GLY A 51 -11.84 -0.44 -2.82
CA GLY A 51 -10.68 0.37 -2.42
C GLY A 51 -9.79 0.75 -3.58
N GLN A 52 -9.51 -0.19 -4.50
CA GLN A 52 -8.74 0.11 -5.70
C GLN A 52 -9.44 1.14 -6.59
N GLN A 53 -10.77 1.07 -6.71
CA GLN A 53 -11.57 2.03 -7.48
C GLN A 53 -11.52 3.43 -6.84
N GLN A 54 -11.70 3.55 -5.53
CA GLN A 54 -11.62 4.85 -4.84
C GLN A 54 -10.23 5.49 -5.01
N ARG A 55 -9.17 4.69 -4.85
CA ARG A 55 -7.79 5.13 -5.08
C ARG A 55 -7.55 5.59 -6.51
N LEU A 56 -7.99 4.80 -7.49
CA LEU A 56 -7.86 5.14 -8.90
C LEU A 56 -8.59 6.46 -9.21
N GLN A 57 -9.78 6.68 -8.65
CA GLN A 57 -10.52 7.93 -8.84
C GLN A 57 -9.75 9.13 -8.28
N ALA A 58 -9.15 9.02 -7.09
CA ALA A 58 -8.34 10.09 -6.51
C ALA A 58 -7.12 10.40 -7.39
N LEU A 59 -6.41 9.37 -7.85
CA LEU A 59 -5.26 9.52 -8.75
C LEU A 59 -5.66 10.14 -10.10
N THR A 60 -6.74 9.65 -10.70
CA THR A 60 -7.26 10.15 -11.98
C THR A 60 -7.63 11.63 -11.88
N ARG A 61 -8.27 12.05 -10.78
CA ARG A 61 -8.62 13.47 -10.55
C ARG A 61 -7.38 14.36 -10.51
N ALA A 62 -6.35 13.96 -9.76
CA ALA A 62 -5.12 14.75 -9.68
C ALA A 62 -4.39 14.84 -11.03
N VAL A 63 -4.34 13.73 -11.78
CA VAL A 63 -3.76 13.69 -13.13
C VAL A 63 -4.58 14.55 -14.11
N ALA A 64 -5.90 14.44 -14.10
CA ALA A 64 -6.79 15.26 -14.93
C ALA A 64 -6.67 16.77 -14.60
N ALA A 65 -6.40 17.11 -13.34
CA ALA A 65 -6.15 18.48 -12.88
C ALA A 65 -4.76 19.04 -13.25
N GLY A 66 -3.93 18.26 -13.97
CA GLY A 66 -2.65 18.72 -14.52
C GLY A 66 -1.42 18.14 -13.83
N TRP A 67 -1.57 17.36 -12.75
CA TRP A 67 -0.42 16.70 -12.13
C TRP A 67 0.14 15.61 -13.06
N ARG A 68 1.47 15.49 -13.13
CA ARG A 68 2.15 14.52 -14.02
C ARG A 68 3.19 13.71 -13.25
N PRO A 69 2.77 12.91 -12.24
CA PRO A 69 3.71 12.14 -11.45
C PRO A 69 4.29 10.96 -12.24
N ALA A 70 5.37 10.38 -11.74
CA ALA A 70 5.67 8.98 -12.04
C ALA A 70 4.72 8.07 -11.23
N ILE A 71 4.33 6.92 -11.80
CA ILE A 71 3.53 5.90 -11.11
C ILE A 71 4.39 4.65 -10.96
N ALA A 72 4.72 4.33 -9.71
CA ALA A 72 5.42 3.10 -9.34
C ALA A 72 4.40 2.09 -8.78
N MET A 73 4.50 0.83 -9.23
CA MET A 73 3.57 -0.22 -8.83
C MET A 73 4.33 -1.40 -8.22
N GLU A 74 3.88 -1.85 -7.05
CA GLU A 74 4.35 -3.09 -6.40
C GLU A 74 4.07 -4.33 -7.27
N GLN A 75 3.08 -4.24 -8.16
CA GLN A 75 2.67 -5.35 -9.01
C GLN A 75 3.72 -5.73 -10.07
N PHE A 76 4.64 -4.82 -10.38
CA PHE A 76 5.74 -5.05 -11.32
C PHE A 76 7.06 -5.21 -10.56
N ASP A 77 7.70 -6.37 -10.73
CA ASP A 77 9.03 -6.66 -10.21
C ASP A 77 10.10 -5.88 -10.99
N ARG A 78 11.09 -5.32 -10.31
CA ARG A 78 12.10 -4.40 -10.87
C ARG A 78 12.80 -4.91 -12.13
N GLU A 79 12.96 -6.24 -12.25
CA GLU A 79 13.57 -6.90 -13.40
C GLU A 79 12.73 -6.73 -14.68
N ARG A 80 11.46 -6.33 -14.55
CA ARG A 80 10.49 -6.11 -15.63
C ARG A 80 10.46 -4.68 -16.15
N GLN A 81 11.25 -3.76 -15.61
CA GLN A 81 11.32 -2.38 -16.14
C GLN A 81 11.65 -2.35 -17.65
N PRO A 82 12.62 -3.15 -18.18
CA PRO A 82 12.88 -3.17 -19.62
C PRO A 82 11.69 -3.66 -20.46
N ASP A 83 10.86 -4.57 -19.92
CA ASP A 83 9.65 -5.07 -20.57
C ASP A 83 8.58 -3.96 -20.64
N ILE A 84 8.40 -3.19 -19.55
CA ILE A 84 7.52 -2.00 -19.53
C ILE A 84 7.98 -0.99 -20.58
N ASP A 85 9.27 -0.63 -20.57
CA ASP A 85 9.81 0.39 -21.45
C ASP A 85 9.70 -0.02 -22.93
N ARG A 86 9.96 -1.30 -23.24
CA ARG A 86 9.78 -1.87 -24.58
C ARG A 86 8.32 -1.80 -25.02
N ALA A 87 7.40 -2.30 -24.19
CA ALA A 87 5.99 -2.35 -24.53
C ALA A 87 5.39 -0.95 -24.79
N ARG A 88 5.81 0.06 -24.01
CA ARG A 88 5.43 1.46 -24.23
C ARG A 88 5.89 2.02 -25.57
N ARG A 89 6.99 1.54 -26.14
CA ARG A 89 7.46 1.95 -27.48
C ARG A 89 6.74 1.20 -28.59
N GLU A 90 6.54 -0.10 -28.42
CA GLU A 90 5.91 -0.97 -29.43
C GLU A 90 4.41 -0.67 -29.58
N ARG A 91 3.71 -0.45 -28.45
CA ARG A 91 2.28 -0.15 -28.42
C ARG A 91 1.94 0.90 -27.33
N PRO A 92 2.14 2.20 -27.60
CA PRO A 92 2.14 3.27 -26.58
C PRO A 92 0.87 3.46 -25.75
N ARG A 93 -0.28 2.88 -26.15
CA ARG A 93 -1.57 3.01 -25.46
C ARG A 93 -2.24 1.68 -25.16
N ASP A 94 -1.52 0.57 -25.33
CA ASP A 94 -2.05 -0.77 -25.15
C ASP A 94 -1.67 -1.29 -23.75
N ALA A 95 -2.55 -1.04 -22.78
CA ALA A 95 -2.34 -1.45 -21.40
C ALA A 95 -2.31 -2.98 -21.25
N ASP A 96 -3.11 -3.69 -22.04
CA ASP A 96 -3.19 -5.15 -22.01
C ASP A 96 -1.90 -5.76 -22.55
N TYR A 97 -1.35 -5.20 -23.63
CA TYR A 97 -0.04 -5.60 -24.14
C TYR A 97 1.07 -5.33 -23.12
N LEU A 98 1.11 -4.14 -22.52
CA LEU A 98 2.12 -3.81 -21.50
C LEU A 98 2.08 -4.81 -20.34
N ILE A 99 0.89 -5.07 -19.80
CA ILE A 99 0.70 -6.03 -18.72
C ILE A 99 1.15 -7.43 -19.15
N ALA A 100 0.77 -7.89 -20.34
CA ALA A 100 1.19 -9.20 -20.85
C ALA A 100 2.72 -9.35 -20.96
N GLN A 101 3.44 -8.26 -21.24
CA GLN A 101 4.90 -8.26 -21.30
C GLN A 101 5.56 -8.17 -19.91
N ALA A 102 5.00 -7.37 -19.00
CA ALA A 102 5.67 -6.96 -17.77
C ALA A 102 5.16 -7.65 -16.50
N ALA A 103 4.00 -8.29 -16.50
CA ALA A 103 3.40 -8.91 -15.32
C ALA A 103 4.30 -9.96 -14.64
N GLY A 104 5.23 -10.54 -15.40
CA GLY A 104 5.94 -11.76 -15.02
C GLY A 104 5.03 -12.99 -15.03
N GLY A 105 5.60 -14.18 -15.09
CA GLY A 105 4.83 -15.42 -14.95
C GLY A 105 4.21 -15.54 -13.54
N LYS A 106 3.16 -16.35 -13.36
CA LYS A 106 2.51 -16.68 -12.07
C LYS A 106 2.49 -15.54 -11.02
N SER A 107 2.21 -14.30 -11.44
CA SER A 107 2.38 -13.11 -10.60
C SER A 107 1.43 -13.09 -9.39
N GLY A 108 0.30 -13.80 -9.48
CA GLY A 108 -0.72 -13.86 -8.42
C GLY A 108 -1.60 -12.61 -8.35
N TRP A 109 -1.34 -11.60 -9.17
CA TRP A 109 -2.13 -10.37 -9.26
C TRP A 109 -3.35 -10.56 -10.17
N ASP A 110 -4.52 -10.09 -9.73
CA ASP A 110 -5.67 -9.90 -10.63
C ASP A 110 -5.49 -8.62 -11.44
N TRP A 111 -4.91 -8.76 -12.64
CA TRP A 111 -4.62 -7.64 -13.52
C TRP A 111 -5.86 -6.87 -13.97
N THR A 112 -7.06 -7.42 -13.85
CA THR A 112 -8.31 -6.69 -14.12
C THR A 112 -8.44 -5.46 -13.23
N LEU A 113 -8.01 -5.58 -11.97
CA LEU A 113 -8.06 -4.50 -10.98
C LEU A 113 -6.99 -3.42 -11.22
N TYR A 114 -5.83 -3.82 -11.75
CA TYR A 114 -4.67 -2.95 -11.95
C TYR A 114 -4.59 -2.33 -13.36
N ARG A 115 -5.22 -2.94 -14.36
CA ARG A 115 -5.27 -2.46 -15.73
C ARG A 115 -5.67 -0.98 -15.84
N PRO A 116 -6.67 -0.46 -15.09
CA PRO A 116 -7.01 0.95 -15.17
C PRO A 116 -5.89 1.90 -14.75
N VAL A 117 -5.02 1.51 -13.80
CA VAL A 117 -3.86 2.32 -13.39
C VAL A 117 -2.82 2.37 -14.52
N VAL A 118 -2.55 1.22 -15.15
CA VAL A 118 -1.66 1.14 -16.32
C VAL A 118 -2.21 1.97 -17.48
N ALA A 119 -3.51 1.85 -17.77
CA ALA A 119 -4.17 2.62 -18.81
C ALA A 119 -4.09 4.13 -18.56
N LEU A 120 -4.29 4.57 -17.30
CA LEU A 120 -4.14 5.98 -16.92
C LEU A 120 -2.70 6.48 -17.18
N ALA A 121 -1.69 5.70 -16.78
CA ALA A 121 -0.29 6.05 -17.01
C ALA A 121 0.01 6.21 -18.52
N LEU A 122 -0.47 5.29 -19.35
CA LEU A 122 -0.27 5.35 -20.80
C LEU A 122 -1.06 6.49 -21.46
N GLN A 123 -2.30 6.73 -21.03
CA GLN A 123 -3.14 7.79 -21.56
C GLN A 123 -2.52 9.17 -21.41
N TYR A 124 -1.88 9.43 -20.26
CA TYR A 124 -1.26 10.71 -19.93
C TYR A 124 0.26 10.74 -20.12
N ASP A 125 0.84 9.70 -20.73
CA ASP A 125 2.29 9.53 -20.94
C ASP A 125 3.12 9.72 -19.65
N LEU A 126 2.62 9.15 -18.56
CA LEU A 126 3.30 9.17 -17.26
C LEU A 126 4.38 8.08 -17.20
N PRO A 127 5.53 8.33 -16.54
CA PRO A 127 6.48 7.26 -16.23
C PRO A 127 5.79 6.16 -15.44
N LEU A 128 5.90 4.91 -15.91
CA LEU A 128 5.38 3.73 -15.23
C LEU A 128 6.56 2.87 -14.77
N LEU A 129 6.64 2.59 -13.48
CA LEU A 129 7.82 2.03 -12.84
C LEU A 129 7.52 0.70 -12.16
N ALA A 130 8.41 -0.27 -12.38
CA ALA A 130 8.46 -1.52 -11.65
C ALA A 130 9.09 -1.29 -10.28
N ALA A 131 8.28 -1.31 -9.23
CA ALA A 131 8.71 -0.88 -7.90
C ALA A 131 9.24 -2.01 -7.02
N ASN A 132 8.92 -3.26 -7.36
CA ASN A 132 9.00 -4.34 -6.40
C ASN A 132 10.29 -5.15 -6.47
N LEU A 133 10.68 -5.74 -5.35
CA LEU A 133 11.62 -6.85 -5.36
C LEU A 133 10.89 -8.13 -5.77
N SER A 134 11.46 -8.91 -6.69
CA SER A 134 10.84 -10.17 -7.11
C SER A 134 10.67 -11.15 -5.94
N ARG A 135 9.66 -12.00 -6.05
CA ARG A 135 9.44 -13.09 -5.07
C ARG A 135 10.65 -14.02 -4.97
N ALA A 136 11.35 -14.22 -6.09
CA ALA A 136 12.57 -15.03 -6.14
C ALA A 136 13.69 -14.38 -5.30
N ASP A 137 13.94 -13.09 -5.48
CA ASP A 137 14.95 -12.37 -4.72
C ASP A 137 14.56 -12.24 -3.23
N ALA A 138 13.30 -11.91 -2.92
CA ALA A 138 12.83 -11.90 -1.54
C ALA A 138 13.04 -13.26 -0.86
N SER A 139 12.75 -14.36 -1.57
CA SER A 139 12.98 -15.71 -1.05
C SER A 139 14.46 -16.05 -0.86
N ARG A 140 15.37 -15.48 -1.66
CA ARG A 140 16.82 -15.64 -1.47
C ARG A 140 17.28 -14.88 -0.23
N ILE A 141 16.79 -13.66 -0.02
CA ILE A 141 17.06 -12.88 1.20
C ILE A 141 16.60 -13.61 2.45
N VAL A 142 15.38 -14.18 2.45
CA VAL A 142 14.89 -14.95 3.61
C VAL A 142 15.81 -16.12 3.98
N ARG A 143 16.43 -16.79 2.99
CA ARG A 143 17.23 -18.00 3.20
C ARG A 143 18.72 -17.73 3.44
N GLY A 144 19.29 -16.77 2.73
CA GLY A 144 20.74 -16.52 2.70
C GLY A 144 21.15 -15.07 3.01
N GLY A 145 20.18 -14.20 3.28
CA GLY A 145 20.40 -12.80 3.62
C GLY A 145 20.60 -11.90 2.39
N MET A 146 20.81 -10.60 2.65
CA MET A 146 20.92 -9.56 1.63
C MET A 146 22.03 -9.79 0.60
N GLY A 147 23.12 -10.44 1.03
CA GLY A 147 24.32 -10.68 0.20
C GLY A 147 24.07 -11.55 -1.02
N ASP A 148 23.03 -12.39 -1.00
CA ASP A 148 22.67 -13.21 -2.15
C ASP A 148 22.09 -12.37 -3.28
N VAL A 149 21.41 -11.26 -2.96
CA VAL A 149 20.70 -10.45 -3.95
C VAL A 149 21.43 -9.15 -4.29
N PHE A 150 22.06 -8.53 -3.29
CA PHE A 150 22.67 -7.22 -3.41
C PHE A 150 24.16 -7.28 -3.15
N ALA A 151 24.94 -6.75 -4.09
CA ALA A 151 26.35 -6.44 -3.85
C ALA A 151 26.50 -5.41 -2.72
N ARG A 152 27.66 -5.35 -2.06
CA ARG A 152 27.88 -4.47 -0.89
C ARG A 152 27.58 -3.00 -1.17
N ASN A 153 28.03 -2.48 -2.31
CA ASN A 153 27.74 -1.11 -2.72
C ASN A 153 26.24 -0.86 -2.93
N GLN A 154 25.48 -1.85 -3.41
CA GLN A 154 24.03 -1.76 -3.53
C GLN A 154 23.35 -1.76 -2.15
N GLN A 155 23.82 -2.60 -1.22
CA GLN A 155 23.34 -2.59 0.17
C GLN A 155 23.52 -1.20 0.79
N THR A 156 24.70 -0.59 0.66
CA THR A 156 24.97 0.77 1.13
C THR A 156 24.07 1.81 0.47
N ALA A 157 23.90 1.76 -0.86
CA ALA A 157 23.04 2.70 -1.59
C ALA A 157 21.54 2.59 -1.18
N LEU A 158 21.11 1.40 -0.78
CA LEU A 158 19.77 1.12 -0.27
C LEU A 158 19.64 1.37 1.24
N GLY A 159 20.75 1.54 1.96
CA GLY A 159 20.77 1.66 3.43
C GLY A 159 20.56 0.33 4.16
N LEU A 160 20.80 -0.80 3.49
CA LEU A 160 20.62 -2.17 3.98
C LEU A 160 21.90 -2.78 4.58
N ASP A 161 22.98 -1.99 4.68
CA ASP A 161 24.27 -2.40 5.26
C ASP A 161 24.36 -2.15 6.78
N ARG A 162 23.25 -1.73 7.40
CA ARG A 162 23.11 -1.46 8.83
C ARG A 162 21.97 -2.29 9.40
N ALA A 163 22.03 -2.55 10.71
CA ALA A 163 20.94 -3.20 11.43
C ALA A 163 19.64 -2.40 11.28
N LEU A 164 18.51 -3.11 11.14
CA LEU A 164 17.20 -2.48 11.12
C LEU A 164 16.97 -1.70 12.42
N PRO A 165 16.47 -0.45 12.33
CA PRO A 165 16.04 0.29 13.51
C PRO A 165 15.07 -0.52 14.38
N ALA A 166 15.25 -0.49 15.70
CA ALA A 166 14.51 -1.34 16.63
C ALA A 166 12.99 -1.07 16.60
N ASP A 167 12.58 0.18 16.36
CA ASP A 167 11.19 0.58 16.14
C ASP A 167 10.59 -0.10 14.91
N ILE A 168 11.31 -0.08 13.79
CA ILE A 168 10.88 -0.74 12.55
C ILE A 168 10.80 -2.25 12.75
N ALA A 169 11.83 -2.87 13.33
CA ALA A 169 11.86 -4.31 13.58
C ALA A 169 10.70 -4.76 14.47
N ALA A 170 10.40 -4.03 15.56
CA ALA A 170 9.31 -4.35 16.46
C ALA A 170 7.94 -4.20 15.79
N ALA A 171 7.69 -3.08 15.11
CA ALA A 171 6.40 -2.81 14.47
C ALA A 171 6.16 -3.72 13.24
N GLN A 172 7.20 -4.05 12.47
CA GLN A 172 7.11 -5.01 11.37
C GLN A 172 6.87 -6.44 11.91
N THR A 173 7.51 -6.82 13.02
CA THR A 173 7.25 -8.11 13.69
C THR A 173 5.80 -8.21 14.13
N ALA A 174 5.25 -7.19 14.79
CA ALA A 174 3.86 -7.16 15.21
C ALA A 174 2.88 -7.24 14.03
N ALA A 175 3.20 -6.56 12.91
CA ALA A 175 2.39 -6.61 11.70
C ALA A 175 2.41 -8.02 11.05
N LEU A 176 3.59 -8.66 10.99
CA LEU A 176 3.73 -10.03 10.50
C LEU A 176 2.96 -11.01 11.38
N ASP A 177 3.10 -10.93 12.70
CA ASP A 177 2.40 -11.82 13.62
C ASP A 177 0.88 -11.65 13.51
N ALA A 178 0.38 -10.41 13.51
CA ALA A 178 -1.04 -10.13 13.36
C ALA A 178 -1.61 -10.66 12.03
N GLY A 179 -0.88 -10.48 10.93
CA GLY A 179 -1.26 -11.00 9.60
C GLY A 179 -1.23 -12.53 9.49
N HIS A 180 -0.60 -13.22 10.44
CA HIS A 180 -0.54 -14.68 10.53
C HIS A 180 -1.25 -15.19 11.80
N CYS A 181 -2.20 -14.42 12.35
CA CYS A 181 -3.02 -14.80 13.50
C CYS A 181 -2.20 -15.17 14.76
N GLY A 182 -1.01 -14.60 14.93
CA GLY A 182 -0.07 -14.91 16.02
C GLY A 182 0.73 -16.20 15.83
N HIS A 183 0.66 -16.81 14.64
CA HIS A 183 1.30 -18.08 14.31
C HIS A 183 2.47 -17.93 13.33
N PHE A 184 3.07 -16.74 13.22
CA PHE A 184 4.22 -16.56 12.35
C PHE A 184 5.41 -17.41 12.83
N PRO A 185 6.09 -18.17 11.95
CA PRO A 185 7.26 -18.98 12.36
C PRO A 185 8.42 -18.09 12.82
N LYS A 186 8.68 -18.05 14.14
CA LYS A 186 9.74 -17.20 14.73
C LYS A 186 11.12 -17.39 14.12
N ALA A 187 11.45 -18.61 13.67
CA ALA A 187 12.70 -18.91 12.99
C ALA A 187 12.86 -18.19 11.63
N MET A 188 11.76 -17.86 10.97
CA MET A 188 11.76 -17.12 9.70
C MET A 188 11.78 -15.60 9.90
N LEU A 189 11.57 -15.12 11.13
CA LEU A 189 11.36 -13.69 11.40
C LEU A 189 12.55 -12.83 10.94
N PRO A 190 13.82 -13.14 11.26
CA PRO A 190 14.94 -12.30 10.81
C PRO A 190 15.00 -12.15 9.29
N GLY A 191 14.91 -13.26 8.55
CA GLY A 191 14.94 -13.24 7.09
C GLY A 191 13.72 -12.54 6.47
N MET A 192 12.54 -12.63 7.12
CA MET A 192 11.34 -11.91 6.66
C MET A 192 11.43 -10.41 6.90
N LEU A 193 11.99 -9.98 8.03
CA LEU A 193 12.25 -8.56 8.30
C LEU A 193 13.23 -7.99 7.27
N ASP A 194 14.30 -8.72 6.96
CA ASP A 194 15.25 -8.36 5.91
C ASP A 194 14.57 -8.25 4.53
N ALA A 195 13.73 -9.22 4.16
CA ALA A 195 13.01 -9.18 2.89
C ALA A 195 12.04 -7.99 2.78
N GLN A 196 11.32 -7.66 3.87
CA GLN A 196 10.44 -6.49 3.91
C GLN A 196 11.22 -5.18 3.77
N ALA A 197 12.31 -5.04 4.53
CA ALA A 197 13.21 -3.90 4.42
C ALA A 197 13.78 -3.73 3.01
N ALA A 198 14.18 -4.83 2.37
CA ALA A 198 14.67 -4.80 1.00
C ALA A 198 13.60 -4.33 0.01
N ARG A 199 12.36 -4.83 0.12
CA ARG A 199 11.23 -4.40 -0.72
C ARG A 199 10.99 -2.90 -0.58
N ASP A 200 10.90 -2.41 0.65
CA ASP A 200 10.64 -1.00 0.93
C ASP A 200 11.79 -0.09 0.46
N ALA A 201 13.04 -0.50 0.68
CA ALA A 201 14.20 0.24 0.22
C ALA A 201 14.28 0.32 -1.32
N VAL A 202 13.96 -0.77 -2.02
CA VAL A 202 13.89 -0.80 -3.49
C VAL A 202 12.76 0.09 -4.01
N MET A 203 11.56 -0.02 -3.45
CA MET A 203 10.44 0.86 -3.80
C MET A 203 10.81 2.33 -3.57
N ALA A 204 11.42 2.67 -2.44
CA ALA A 204 11.87 4.04 -2.16
C ALA A 204 12.92 4.51 -3.18
N GLN A 205 13.92 3.67 -3.50
CA GLN A 205 14.92 3.98 -4.51
C GLN A 205 14.28 4.26 -5.89
N THR A 206 13.27 3.49 -6.28
CA THR A 206 12.52 3.69 -7.53
C THR A 206 11.80 5.04 -7.58
N LEU A 207 11.31 5.55 -6.44
CA LEU A 207 10.59 6.82 -6.35
C LEU A 207 11.53 8.04 -6.36
N ARG A 208 12.70 7.95 -5.72
CA ARG A 208 13.62 9.08 -5.47
C ARG A 208 13.90 9.98 -6.70
N PRO A 209 14.17 9.45 -7.91
CA PRO A 209 14.47 10.29 -9.08
C PRO A 209 13.33 11.21 -9.51
N TYR A 210 12.11 10.94 -9.06
CA TYR A 210 10.89 11.61 -9.53
C TYR A 210 10.33 12.63 -8.52
N ALA A 211 11.03 12.89 -7.41
CA ALA A 211 10.57 13.79 -6.34
C ALA A 211 10.09 15.16 -6.85
N ASN A 212 10.83 15.78 -7.78
CA ASN A 212 10.54 17.13 -8.27
C ASN A 212 9.23 17.24 -9.06
N ARG A 213 8.81 16.16 -9.75
CA ARG A 213 7.53 16.12 -10.49
C ARG A 213 6.41 15.46 -9.69
N GLY A 214 6.74 14.86 -8.55
CA GLY A 214 5.90 13.95 -7.79
C GLY A 214 6.05 12.50 -8.26
N ALA A 215 6.02 11.57 -7.30
CA ALA A 215 5.95 10.15 -7.55
C ALA A 215 4.81 9.53 -6.74
N VAL A 216 4.06 8.63 -7.37
CA VAL A 216 2.98 7.86 -6.75
C VAL A 216 3.46 6.43 -6.56
N LEU A 217 3.27 5.86 -5.37
CA LEU A 217 3.41 4.42 -5.14
C LEU A 217 2.03 3.78 -4.97
N ILE A 218 1.79 2.71 -5.72
CA ILE A 218 0.66 1.79 -5.58
C ILE A 218 1.22 0.51 -4.94
N ALA A 219 0.91 0.28 -3.66
CA ALA A 219 1.42 -0.86 -2.91
C ALA A 219 0.49 -1.25 -1.76
N GLY A 220 0.68 -2.43 -1.18
CA GLY A 220 -0.06 -2.90 -0.02
C GLY A 220 0.07 -1.95 1.17
N ASN A 221 -0.96 -1.90 2.02
CA ASN A 221 -1.03 -0.99 3.17
C ASN A 221 0.21 -1.05 4.10
N GLY A 222 0.84 -2.21 4.25
CA GLY A 222 2.08 -2.35 5.03
C GLY A 222 3.26 -1.55 4.46
N HIS A 223 3.43 -1.54 3.14
CA HIS A 223 4.54 -0.86 2.45
C HIS A 223 4.41 0.67 2.47
N VAL A 224 3.19 1.20 2.54
CA VAL A 224 2.98 2.65 2.50
C VAL A 224 2.97 3.30 3.90
N ARG A 225 3.01 2.51 4.97
CA ARG A 225 2.98 2.99 6.35
C ARG A 225 4.18 3.88 6.69
N ARG A 226 3.91 5.03 7.31
CA ARG A 226 4.89 6.03 7.75
C ARG A 226 5.93 5.49 8.73
N ASP A 227 5.52 4.57 9.60
CA ASP A 227 6.31 4.08 10.72
C ASP A 227 7.25 2.92 10.35
N ILE A 228 6.89 2.10 9.35
CA ILE A 228 7.64 0.88 9.01
C ILE A 228 7.99 0.72 7.54
N GLY A 229 7.21 1.30 6.62
CA GLY A 229 7.32 1.00 5.19
C GLY A 229 8.27 1.95 4.43
N VAL A 230 8.02 2.08 3.13
CA VAL A 230 8.73 2.94 2.17
C VAL A 230 9.05 4.36 2.69
N PRO A 231 8.17 5.07 3.42
CA PRO A 231 8.50 6.37 3.99
C PRO A 231 9.79 6.38 4.84
N ARG A 232 10.11 5.29 5.54
CA ARG A 232 11.34 5.17 6.36
C ARG A 232 12.62 5.14 5.54
N TRP A 233 12.51 4.91 4.24
CA TRP A 233 13.61 4.77 3.29
C TRP A 233 13.73 5.96 2.33
N LEU A 234 12.92 7.01 2.51
CA LEU A 234 12.99 8.24 1.70
C LEU A 234 13.86 9.31 2.38
N PRO A 235 14.66 10.09 1.64
CA PRO A 235 15.62 11.06 2.19
C PRO A 235 14.99 12.28 2.88
N ASP A 236 13.69 12.52 2.70
CA ASP A 236 12.92 13.54 3.40
C ASP A 236 11.49 13.02 3.67
N ALA A 237 11.38 12.16 4.69
CA ALA A 237 10.11 11.60 5.14
C ALA A 237 9.18 12.61 5.83
N GLY A 238 9.53 13.91 5.81
CA GLY A 238 8.75 15.00 6.39
C GLY A 238 7.51 15.35 5.56
N ASN A 239 7.31 16.65 5.32
CA ASN A 239 6.08 17.17 4.71
C ASN A 239 5.94 16.82 3.22
N GLY A 240 7.02 16.40 2.54
CA GLY A 240 7.02 16.01 1.13
C GLY A 240 6.42 14.64 0.85
N VAL A 241 6.23 13.82 1.89
CA VAL A 241 5.56 12.51 1.79
C VAL A 241 4.09 12.68 2.17
N LEU A 242 3.22 11.90 1.54
CA LEU A 242 1.82 11.67 1.92
C LEU A 242 1.54 10.17 1.82
N SER A 243 1.02 9.58 2.88
CA SER A 243 0.62 8.18 2.97
C SER A 243 -0.89 8.08 3.21
N ILE A 244 -1.58 7.39 2.30
CA ILE A 244 -3.01 7.14 2.40
C ILE A 244 -3.26 5.65 2.48
N GLY A 245 -3.87 5.20 3.58
CA GLY A 245 -4.31 3.82 3.76
C GLY A 245 -5.72 3.61 3.22
N TYR A 246 -5.89 2.65 2.32
CA TYR A 246 -7.20 2.18 1.88
C TYR A 246 -7.50 0.89 2.65
N LEU A 247 -8.24 1.04 3.74
CA LEU A 247 -8.36 0.02 4.77
C LEU A 247 -9.77 -0.54 4.81
N GLU A 248 -9.90 -1.84 5.02
CA GLU A 248 -11.18 -2.46 5.34
C GLU A 248 -11.67 -2.00 6.73
N PRO A 249 -12.94 -2.28 7.10
CA PRO A 249 -13.47 -1.97 8.42
C PRO A 249 -12.59 -2.59 9.51
N ASP A 250 -12.51 -1.92 10.66
CA ASP A 250 -11.80 -2.36 11.87
C ASP A 250 -10.27 -2.57 11.76
N SER A 251 -9.69 -2.47 10.55
CA SER A 251 -8.23 -2.52 10.37
C SER A 251 -7.55 -1.34 11.08
N PRO A 252 -6.39 -1.49 11.73
CA PRO A 252 -5.71 -0.39 12.42
C PRO A 252 -5.41 0.80 11.49
N ALA A 253 -5.75 2.02 11.93
CA ALA A 253 -5.49 3.27 11.20
C ALA A 253 -4.07 3.82 11.39
N THR A 254 -3.20 3.07 12.09
CA THR A 254 -1.87 3.53 12.50
C THR A 254 -0.90 3.61 11.32
N GLY A 255 -0.12 4.70 11.27
CA GLY A 255 0.95 4.86 10.29
C GLY A 255 0.52 5.50 8.96
N PHE A 256 -0.65 6.13 8.88
CA PHE A 256 -1.10 6.85 7.68
C PHE A 256 -1.43 8.31 8.03
N ASP A 257 -1.28 9.23 7.06
CA ASP A 257 -1.73 10.62 7.23
C ASP A 257 -3.22 10.76 6.98
N THR A 258 -3.75 9.92 6.08
CA THR A 258 -5.17 9.83 5.78
C THR A 258 -5.56 8.37 5.66
N VAL A 259 -6.76 8.05 6.15
CA VAL A 259 -7.37 6.73 5.99
C VAL A 259 -8.67 6.87 5.23
N VAL A 260 -8.86 5.99 4.24
CA VAL A 260 -10.11 5.80 3.51
C VAL A 260 -10.61 4.40 3.85
N ARG A 261 -11.74 4.31 4.55
CA ARG A 261 -12.40 3.03 4.83
C ARG A 261 -13.20 2.56 3.62
N VAL A 262 -13.00 1.30 3.27
CA VAL A 262 -13.69 0.65 2.16
C VAL A 262 -14.48 -0.54 2.70
N PRO A 263 -15.57 -0.97 2.05
CA PRO A 263 -16.28 -2.18 2.45
C PRO A 263 -15.33 -3.37 2.53
N ALA A 264 -15.52 -4.25 3.52
CA ALA A 264 -14.75 -5.49 3.59
C ALA A 264 -15.08 -6.36 2.37
N LYS A 265 -14.06 -6.92 1.72
CA LYS A 265 -14.29 -8.01 0.79
C LYS A 265 -14.73 -9.23 1.59
N GLN A 266 -15.83 -9.87 1.17
CA GLN A 266 -16.25 -11.13 1.77
C GLN A 266 -15.22 -12.21 1.49
N ARG A 267 -14.69 -12.82 2.56
CA ARG A 267 -13.72 -13.91 2.55
C ARG A 267 -14.08 -14.90 3.64
N GLU A 268 -13.60 -16.13 3.51
CA GLU A 268 -13.50 -17.00 4.68
C GLU A 268 -12.52 -16.40 5.68
N ASP A 269 -12.79 -16.61 6.97
CA ASP A 269 -11.91 -16.13 8.03
C ASP A 269 -10.53 -16.82 7.89
N PRO A 270 -9.46 -16.05 7.57
CA PRO A 270 -8.13 -16.63 7.36
C PRO A 270 -7.53 -17.22 8.64
N CYS A 271 -8.06 -16.86 9.82
CA CYS A 271 -7.62 -17.38 11.10
C CYS A 271 -8.38 -18.63 11.56
N LYS A 272 -9.47 -19.00 10.89
CA LYS A 272 -10.35 -20.11 11.31
C LYS A 272 -9.61 -21.45 11.42
N ASP A 273 -8.65 -21.69 10.53
CA ASP A 273 -7.86 -22.93 10.47
C ASP A 273 -6.35 -22.69 10.73
N ALA A 274 -5.98 -21.56 11.34
CA ALA A 274 -4.60 -21.27 11.68
C ALA A 274 -4.14 -22.18 12.84
N VAL A 275 -3.62 -23.38 12.52
CA VAL A 275 -3.09 -24.33 13.52
C VAL A 275 -1.58 -24.19 13.65
N MET A 276 -1.08 -24.19 14.89
CA MET A 276 0.34 -24.24 15.24
C MET A 276 1.06 -25.33 14.43
N GLY A 277 1.99 -24.93 13.56
CA GLY A 277 2.97 -25.86 13.00
C GLY A 277 3.73 -26.54 14.14
N LYS A 278 3.68 -27.87 14.20
CA LYS A 278 4.47 -28.67 15.15
C LYS A 278 5.92 -28.16 15.14
N PRO A 279 6.55 -27.92 16.29
CA PRO A 279 7.95 -27.49 16.31
C PRO A 279 8.77 -28.51 15.52
N MET A 280 9.52 -28.05 14.52
CA MET A 280 10.50 -28.92 13.86
C MET A 280 11.46 -29.38 14.95
N ALA A 281 11.50 -30.69 15.18
CA ALA A 281 12.42 -31.31 16.11
C ALA A 281 13.85 -30.90 15.71
N ARG A 282 14.62 -30.53 16.74
CA ARG A 282 15.99 -30.04 16.65
C ARG A 282 16.92 -31.03 15.95
#